data_AF-A0A379AIW3-F1
#
_entry.id   AF-A0A379AIW3-F1
#
_cell.length_a   1.000
_cell.length_b   1.000
_cell.length_c   1.000
_cell.angle_alpha   90.00
_cell.angle_beta   90.00
_cell.angle_gamma   90.00
#
_symmetry.space_group_name_H-M   'P 1'
#
loop_
_entity.id
_entity.type
_entity.pdbx_description
1 polymer ?
#
loop_
_entity_poly.entity_id
_entity_poly.type
_entity_poly.pdbx_seq_one_letter_code
_entity_poly.pdbx_strand_id
1 'polypeptide(L)'
;MVFIGNLGRELSPAAASLSVADKLQMMERYIGKRVIDALVVSPAVDTRGIENRLIVREPLEAADIQYRHDRQLLRVALEHAIQGFNGATRPQ
;
A
#
# COMPACT_ATOMS: atom_id res chain seq x y z
N MET A 1 1.85 -2.16 -10.83
CA MET A 1 1.92 -0.86 -10.10
C MET A 1 1.98 -1.12 -8.61
N VAL A 2 2.58 -0.23 -7.81
CA VAL A 2 2.63 -0.36 -6.34
C VAL A 2 1.81 0.75 -5.70
N PHE A 3 0.91 0.40 -4.79
CA PHE A 3 0.18 1.34 -3.95
C PHE A 3 0.93 1.58 -2.64
N ILE A 4 1.11 2.84 -2.26
CA ILE A 4 1.73 3.23 -0.98
C ILE A 4 0.61 3.74 -0.08
N GLY A 5 0.43 3.08 1.07
CA GLY A 5 -0.59 3.43 2.05
C GLY A 5 -0.23 4.69 2.82
N ASN A 6 -1.25 5.50 3.10
CA ASN A 6 -1.13 6.66 3.97
C ASN A 6 -0.74 6.22 5.40
N LEU A 7 0.18 6.96 6.03
CA LEU A 7 0.59 6.74 7.43
C LEU A 7 -0.47 7.19 8.44
N GLY A 8 -1.13 8.30 8.13
CA GLY A 8 -2.13 8.92 8.98
C GLY A 8 -3.55 8.59 8.54
N ARG A 9 -4.49 8.89 9.43
CA ARG A 9 -5.90 8.92 9.06
C ARG A 9 -6.15 10.05 8.06
N GLU A 10 -6.99 9.78 7.08
CA GLU A 10 -7.41 10.83 6.16
C GLU A 10 -8.32 11.84 6.89
N LEU A 11 -8.13 13.12 6.59
CA LEU A 11 -8.89 14.20 7.21
C LEU A 11 -10.31 14.33 6.63
N SER A 12 -10.50 13.85 5.40
CA SER A 12 -11.83 13.79 4.78
C SER A 12 -12.67 12.69 5.45
N PRO A 13 -13.86 13.01 5.98
CA PRO A 13 -14.75 12.02 6.58
C PRO A 13 -15.10 10.88 5.62
N ALA A 14 -15.30 11.20 4.33
CA ALA A 14 -15.66 10.23 3.30
C ALA A 14 -14.53 9.25 2.98
N ALA A 15 -13.27 9.66 3.16
CA ALA A 15 -12.12 8.83 2.86
C ALA A 15 -11.52 8.15 4.12
N ALA A 16 -11.81 8.71 5.30
CA ALA A 16 -11.47 8.13 6.59
C ALA A 16 -12.25 6.84 6.90
N SER A 17 -13.43 6.66 6.31
CA SER A 17 -14.26 5.45 6.45
C SER A 17 -13.88 4.33 5.49
N LEU A 18 -13.09 4.64 4.44
CA LEU A 18 -12.71 3.64 3.44
C LEU A 18 -11.59 2.75 3.97
N SER A 19 -11.79 1.43 3.86
CA SER A 19 -10.71 0.47 4.04
C SER A 19 -9.67 0.60 2.92
N VAL A 20 -8.50 0.00 3.09
CA VAL A 20 -7.50 -0.06 2.01
C VAL A 20 -8.07 -0.79 0.79
N ALA A 21 -8.85 -1.86 1.00
CA ALA A 21 -9.51 -2.58 -0.08
C ALA A 21 -10.47 -1.67 -0.89
N ASP A 22 -11.27 -0.85 -0.20
CA ASP A 22 -12.19 0.09 -0.86
C ASP A 22 -11.43 1.14 -1.68
N LYS A 23 -10.31 1.65 -1.15
CA LYS A 23 -9.46 2.62 -1.85
C LYS A 23 -8.89 2.02 -3.13
N LEU A 24 -8.37 0.80 -3.07
CA LEU A 24 -7.87 0.10 -4.26
C LEU A 24 -8.98 -0.09 -5.29
N GLN A 25 -10.16 -0.56 -4.86
CA GLN A 25 -11.30 -0.77 -5.74
C GLN A 25 -11.73 0.54 -6.41
N MET A 26 -11.80 1.64 -5.65
CA MET A 26 -12.13 2.95 -6.17
C MET A 26 -11.12 3.38 -7.23
N MET A 27 -9.82 3.33 -6.94
CA MET A 27 -8.77 3.71 -7.89
C MET A 27 -8.85 2.90 -9.19
N GLU A 28 -8.94 1.57 -9.09
CA GLU A 28 -8.97 0.69 -10.27
C GLU A 28 -10.28 0.83 -11.07
N ARG A 29 -11.40 1.15 -10.41
CA ARG A 29 -12.66 1.49 -11.09
C ARG A 29 -12.51 2.75 -11.95
N TYR A 30 -11.86 3.79 -11.42
CA TYR A 30 -11.60 5.02 -12.20
C TYR A 30 -10.58 4.80 -13.32
N ILE A 31 -9.59 3.93 -13.11
CA ILE A 31 -8.63 3.54 -14.17
C ILE A 31 -9.29 2.66 -15.24
N GLY A 32 -10.36 1.93 -14.87
CA GLY A 32 -11.09 1.02 -15.77
C GLY A 32 -10.50 -0.38 -15.86
N LYS A 33 -9.50 -0.72 -15.04
CA LYS A 33 -8.88 -2.06 -14.98
C LYS A 33 -8.09 -2.28 -13.69
N ARG A 34 -7.89 -3.55 -13.32
CA ARG A 34 -6.99 -3.96 -12.22
C ARG A 34 -5.54 -3.75 -12.65
N VAL A 35 -4.78 -2.97 -11.88
CA VAL A 35 -3.40 -2.57 -12.23
C VAL A 35 -2.45 -2.47 -11.03
N ILE A 36 -2.98 -2.52 -9.81
CA ILE A 36 -2.18 -2.46 -8.58
C ILE A 36 -1.76 -3.88 -8.20
N ASP A 37 -0.47 -4.17 -8.30
CA ASP A 37 0.04 -5.53 -8.11
C ASP A 37 0.60 -5.74 -6.69
N ALA A 38 0.99 -4.65 -6.02
CA ALA A 38 1.50 -4.67 -4.66
C ALA A 38 1.02 -3.49 -3.83
N LEU A 39 1.08 -3.68 -2.51
CA LEU A 39 0.87 -2.68 -1.49
C LEU A 39 2.10 -2.56 -0.59
N VAL A 40 2.49 -1.34 -0.28
CA VAL A 40 3.44 -1.00 0.79
C VAL A 40 2.68 -0.21 1.84
N VAL A 41 2.55 -0.74 3.05
CA VAL A 41 1.74 -0.15 4.13
C VAL A 41 2.43 -0.28 5.49
N SER A 42 2.09 0.59 6.45
CA SER A 42 2.55 0.44 7.83
C SER A 42 2.00 -0.85 8.48
N PRO A 43 2.67 -1.44 9.50
CA PRO A 43 2.32 -2.77 10.00
C PRO A 43 0.91 -2.85 10.60
N ALA A 44 0.43 -1.73 11.15
CA ALA A 44 -0.89 -1.61 11.78
C ALA A 44 -2.05 -1.50 10.78
N VAL A 45 -1.77 -1.34 9.48
CA VAL A 45 -2.80 -1.18 8.46
C VAL A 45 -3.56 -2.50 8.24
N ASP A 46 -4.89 -2.41 8.23
CA ASP A 46 -5.75 -3.55 7.92
C ASP A 46 -5.73 -3.84 6.41
N THR A 47 -5.40 -5.07 6.05
CA THR A 47 -5.38 -5.54 4.65
C THR A 47 -6.30 -6.75 4.44
N ARG A 48 -7.26 -6.98 5.35
CA ARG A 48 -8.28 -8.01 5.16
C ARG A 48 -9.06 -7.75 3.87
N GLY A 49 -9.39 -8.82 3.15
CA GLY A 49 -10.08 -8.75 1.85
C GLY A 49 -9.22 -8.32 0.67
N ILE A 50 -7.92 -8.08 0.87
CA ILE A 50 -6.98 -7.82 -0.23
C ILE A 50 -6.37 -9.14 -0.68
N GLU A 51 -6.80 -9.61 -1.85
CA GLU A 51 -6.39 -10.89 -2.43
C GLU A 51 -5.62 -10.70 -3.74
N ASN A 52 -4.76 -11.67 -4.08
CA ASN A 52 -3.98 -11.72 -5.31
C ASN A 52 -3.11 -10.47 -5.53
N ARG A 53 -2.51 -9.95 -4.46
CA ARG A 53 -1.57 -8.83 -4.47
C ARG A 53 -0.45 -9.10 -3.48
N LEU A 54 0.76 -8.66 -3.80
CA LEU A 54 1.86 -8.68 -2.85
C LEU A 54 1.62 -7.62 -1.76
N ILE A 55 1.79 -7.97 -0.50
CA ILE A 55 1.60 -7.05 0.63
C ILE A 55 2.91 -6.95 1.41
N VAL A 56 3.53 -5.78 1.39
CA VAL A 56 4.70 -5.43 2.19
C VAL A 56 4.24 -4.57 3.37
N ARG A 57 4.48 -5.08 4.58
CA ARG A 57 4.10 -4.46 5.86
C ARG A 57 5.34 -4.13 6.66
N GLU A 58 5.75 -2.87 6.67
CA GLU A 58 6.98 -2.42 7.31
C GLU A 58 6.79 -1.07 8.00
N PRO A 59 7.58 -0.70 9.01
CA PRO A 59 7.59 0.66 9.52
C PRO A 59 7.97 1.65 8.41
N LEU A 60 7.14 2.67 8.19
CA LEU A 60 7.33 3.63 7.10
C LEU A 60 7.47 5.06 7.60
N GLU A 61 7.05 5.35 8.83
CA GLU A 61 7.09 6.65 9.45
C GLU A 61 8.50 7.06 9.93
N ALA A 62 8.81 8.36 9.81
CA ALA A 62 10.02 8.93 10.38
C ALA A 62 9.90 9.05 11.92
N ALA A 63 11.01 8.83 12.63
CA ALA A 63 11.03 8.81 14.10
C ALA A 63 10.64 10.17 14.73
N ASP A 64 10.89 11.27 14.03
CA ASP A 64 10.61 12.64 14.45
C ASP A 64 9.19 13.11 14.10
N ILE A 65 8.61 12.62 12.99
CA ILE A 65 7.31 13.06 12.47
C ILE A 65 6.52 11.84 11.95
N GLN A 66 5.53 11.40 12.73
CA GLN A 66 4.80 10.15 12.49
C GLN A 66 3.93 10.13 11.22
N TYR A 67 3.51 11.29 10.69
CA TYR A 67 2.72 11.38 9.46
C TYR A 67 3.58 11.60 8.21
N ARG A 68 4.91 11.54 8.34
CA ARG A 68 5.87 11.68 7.24
C ARG A 68 6.55 10.35 6.99
N HIS A 69 6.58 9.92 5.72
CA HIS A 69 7.38 8.76 5.35
C HIS A 69 8.87 9.04 5.54
N ASP A 70 9.57 8.14 6.24
CA ASP A 70 11.01 8.08 6.17
C ASP A 70 11.41 7.57 4.79
N ARG A 71 12.22 8.35 4.06
CA ARG A 71 12.60 8.03 2.68
C ARG A 71 13.45 6.77 2.57
N GLN A 72 14.29 6.49 3.57
CA GLN A 72 15.13 5.28 3.55
C GLN A 72 14.28 4.05 3.84
N LEU A 73 13.39 4.11 4.83
CA LEU A 73 12.48 3.00 5.12
C LEU A 73 11.55 2.70 3.93
N LEU A 74 10.97 3.75 3.33
CA LEU A 74 10.12 3.58 2.15
C LEU A 74 10.89 3.00 0.96
N ARG A 75 12.14 3.43 0.73
CA ARG A 75 13.00 2.84 -0.32
C ARG A 75 13.20 1.35 -0.09
N VAL A 76 13.55 0.95 1.13
CA VAL A 76 13.78 -0.45 1.49
C VAL A 76 12.51 -1.28 1.29
N ALA A 77 11.35 -0.79 1.74
CA ALA A 77 10.08 -1.48 1.53
C ALA A 77 9.73 -1.65 0.03
N LEU A 78 10.06 -0.65 -0.80
CA LEU A 78 9.90 -0.75 -2.26
C LEU A 78 10.87 -1.78 -2.88
N GLU A 79 12.10 -1.88 -2.37
CA GLU A 79 13.05 -2.92 -2.80
C GLU A 79 12.53 -4.31 -2.47
N HIS A 80 11.98 -4.52 -1.27
CA HIS A 80 11.33 -5.78 -0.91
C HIS A 80 10.11 -6.08 -1.79
N ALA A 81 9.31 -5.06 -2.15
CA ALA A 81 8.21 -5.25 -3.10
C ALA A 81 8.70 -5.71 -4.48
N ILE A 82 9.78 -5.11 -4.99
CA ILE A 82 10.41 -5.50 -6.27
C ILE A 82 10.94 -6.94 -6.19
N GLN A 83 11.63 -7.29 -5.12
CA GLN A 83 12.14 -8.66 -4.91
C GLN A 83 11.01 -9.68 -4.84
N GLY A 84 9.91 -9.35 -4.16
CA GLY A 84 8.71 -10.19 -4.10
C GLY A 84 8.11 -10.48 -5.48
N PHE A 85 8.12 -9.50 -6.40
CA PHE A 85 7.71 -9.73 -7.79
C PHE A 85 8.67 -10.62 -8.57
N ASN A 86 9.97 -10.49 -8.35
CA ASN A 86 10.94 -11.30 -9.05
C ASN A 86 10.91 -12.77 -8.59
N GLY A 87 10.43 -13.04 -7.36
CA GLY A 87 10.20 -14.38 -6.84
C GLY A 87 8.82 -14.98 -7.16
N ALA A 88 7.81 -14.15 -7.41
CA ALA A 88 6.46 -14.57 -7.75
C ALA A 88 6.18 -14.30 -9.23
N THR A 89 6.26 -15.34 -10.07
CA THR A 89 5.82 -15.30 -11.48
C THR A 89 4.46 -14.60 -11.55
N ARG A 90 4.35 -13.49 -12.30
CA ARG A 90 3.08 -12.76 -12.46
C ARG A 90 1.98 -13.75 -12.88
N PRO A 91 0.88 -13.91 -12.11
CA PRO A 91 -0.30 -14.55 -12.67
C PRO A 91 -0.80 -13.68 -13.83
N GLN A 92 -1.01 -14.32 -14.99
CA GLN A 92 -1.53 -13.69 -16.20
C GLN A 92 -3.00 -13.30 -16.03
#